data_AF-A0A5P1E706-F1
#
_entry.id   AF-A0A5P1E706-F1
#
_cell.length_a   1.000
_cell.length_b   1.000
_cell.length_c   1.000
_cell.angle_alpha   90.00
_cell.angle_beta   90.00
_cell.angle_gamma   90.00
#
_symmetry.space_group_name_H-M   'P 1'
#
loop_
_entity.id
_entity.type
_entity.pdbx_description
1 polymer ?
#
loop_
_entity_poly.entity_id
_entity_poly.type
_entity_poly.pdbx_seq_one_letter_code
_entity_poly.pdbx_strand_id
1 'polypeptide(L)'
;MTAASALSLLPVAIRRPSSKRYSKKGDGRVGFRVFAVFGEEDVGGIQKKSTWEAIFEVEDPRPRVPLSKGKFIDANQALEVARFDIQYCDWRARQDLLTIMILHDKVVEVLNPLAREFKSVGTIKKELAQLQQELAQAHRQVHISEARVSTALDKLAYMETLVNGRLLQDKNTNESSSDIISPTPSTSSVSMDTVKTASPRKSLNVSGPVKPYHPSLKNFWYPVAFSGDLKEDTMIPIDCFEEPWVIFRGKDGKPGCLQNTCAHRACPLHLGSVNEGRIQCPYHGWEYSTDGKCEKMPSTRKLNVQIKSLPCFENEGMVWIWPGDEPPMAILPSLQPPPGFQIHAEIVMELPVEHGLLLDNLLDLAHAPFTHTSTFAKGWSVPSLVKFLTPSSGLQGYWDPYPIDMEFKPPCMVLSTIGISKPGKLEGQNTRECSTHLHQLHVCLPSSRGKTRLLYRMSLDFAPILKHVPMMHLLWRHFAEKVLNEDLRLVLGQQDRMIRGANIWNLPVSYDKLGIRYRLWREAVERGDKQLPFSNQEHE
;
A
#
# COMPACT_ATOMS: atom_id res chain seq x y z
N MET A 1 -8.11 -37.54 -25.64
CA MET A 1 -8.47 -37.08 -27.01
C MET A 1 -9.37 -35.87 -26.79
N THR A 2 -9.02 -34.63 -27.08
CA THR A 2 -8.35 -34.04 -28.26
C THR A 2 -7.58 -32.76 -27.89
N ALA A 3 -6.38 -32.60 -28.49
CA ALA A 3 -5.62 -31.38 -28.85
C ALA A 3 -5.65 -30.16 -27.90
N ALA A 4 -4.56 -29.65 -27.30
CA ALA A 4 -3.16 -29.49 -27.72
C ALA A 4 -3.02 -28.91 -29.15
N SER A 5 -3.03 -27.58 -29.25
CA SER A 5 -2.61 -26.79 -30.43
C SER A 5 -2.02 -25.49 -29.90
N ALA A 6 -0.70 -25.39 -29.70
CA ALA A 6 0.25 -24.92 -30.71
C ALA A 6 -0.04 -23.48 -31.19
N LEU A 7 0.31 -22.49 -30.36
CA LEU A 7 0.54 -21.11 -30.82
C LEU A 7 2.01 -20.98 -31.21
N SER A 8 2.32 -21.54 -32.37
CA SER A 8 3.42 -21.12 -33.20
C SER A 8 2.82 -20.76 -34.56
N LEU A 9 3.00 -19.49 -34.97
CA LEU A 9 3.15 -18.98 -36.33
C LEU A 9 2.48 -17.61 -36.48
N LEU A 10 3.31 -16.56 -36.52
CA LEU A 10 3.38 -15.68 -37.68
C LEU A 10 4.81 -15.08 -37.74
N PRO A 11 5.54 -15.25 -38.86
CA PRO A 11 6.89 -14.77 -39.02
C PRO A 11 6.87 -13.36 -39.62
N VAL A 12 7.03 -12.33 -38.80
CA VAL A 12 7.30 -10.98 -39.34
C VAL A 12 8.78 -10.89 -39.67
N ALA A 13 9.11 -11.30 -40.90
CA ALA A 13 10.41 -11.05 -41.50
C ALA A 13 10.56 -9.56 -41.83
N ILE A 14 10.81 -8.70 -40.84
CA ILE A 14 11.38 -7.38 -41.12
C ILE A 14 12.87 -7.61 -41.35
N ARG A 15 13.25 -7.73 -42.63
CA ARG A 15 14.66 -7.54 -43.02
C ARG A 15 15.07 -6.16 -42.55
N ARG A 16 16.18 -6.12 -41.79
CA ARG A 16 16.82 -4.89 -41.30
C ARG A 16 16.81 -3.79 -42.38
N PRO A 17 16.48 -2.53 -42.07
CA PRO A 17 16.72 -1.43 -43.00
C PRO A 17 18.22 -1.46 -43.36
N SER A 18 18.52 -1.68 -44.64
CA SER A 18 19.89 -1.67 -45.12
C SER A 18 20.21 -0.25 -45.56
N SER A 19 21.12 0.42 -44.85
CA SER A 19 21.68 1.69 -45.28
C SER A 19 22.89 1.42 -46.17
N LYS A 20 22.88 1.98 -47.39
CA LYS A 20 24.07 2.01 -48.25
C LYS A 20 24.60 3.44 -48.31
N ARG A 21 25.83 3.63 -47.84
CA ARG A 21 26.57 4.87 -48.07
C ARG A 21 27.00 4.92 -49.53
N TYR A 22 26.82 6.06 -50.17
CA TYR A 22 27.35 6.31 -51.50
C TYR A 22 28.09 7.64 -51.53
N SER A 23 29.00 7.76 -52.50
CA SER A 23 29.76 8.97 -52.76
C SER A 23 29.38 9.44 -54.16
N LYS A 24 28.78 10.63 -54.29
CA LYS A 24 28.66 11.28 -55.62
C LYS A 24 30.08 11.66 -56.06
N LYS A 25 30.53 11.17 -57.22
CA LYS A 25 31.78 11.63 -57.84
C LYS A 25 31.55 13.05 -58.34
N GLY A 26 32.16 14.03 -57.66
CA GLY A 26 32.17 15.43 -58.08
C GLY A 26 32.28 16.46 -56.97
N ASP A 27 31.65 16.26 -55.80
CA ASP A 27 31.48 17.33 -54.79
C ASP A 27 31.88 16.95 -53.35
N GLY A 28 32.54 15.81 -53.13
CA GLY A 28 33.06 15.43 -51.80
C GLY A 28 32.02 15.18 -50.69
N ARG A 29 30.72 15.40 -50.92
CA ARG A 29 29.64 15.15 -49.95
C ARG A 29 29.31 13.66 -49.82
N VAL A 30 28.98 13.23 -48.60
CA VAL A 30 28.52 11.87 -48.30
C VAL A 30 27.04 11.91 -47.98
N GLY A 31 26.26 11.08 -48.68
CA GLY A 31 24.85 10.87 -48.39
C GLY A 31 24.58 9.42 -47.98
N PHE A 32 23.45 9.20 -47.35
CA PHE A 32 22.91 7.86 -47.17
C PHE A 32 21.51 7.80 -47.80
N ARG A 33 21.25 6.72 -48.55
CA ARG A 33 19.91 6.38 -49.04
C ARG A 33 19.34 5.30 -48.14
N VAL A 34 18.12 5.53 -47.67
CA VAL A 34 17.34 4.52 -46.96
C VAL A 34 16.35 3.95 -47.95
N PHE A 35 16.40 2.63 -48.13
CA PHE A 35 15.49 1.89 -48.99
C PHE A 35 14.50 1.14 -48.12
N ALA A 36 13.22 1.14 -48.53
CA ALA A 36 12.24 0.20 -48.01
C ALA A 36 11.76 -0.71 -49.14
N VAL A 37 11.37 -1.93 -48.75
CA VAL A 37 10.63 -2.84 -49.61
C VAL A 37 9.17 -2.63 -49.27
N PHE A 38 8.41 -2.06 -50.20
CA PHE A 38 6.96 -2.07 -50.11
C PHE A 38 6.47 -3.39 -50.72
N GLY A 39 5.94 -4.27 -49.89
CA GLY A 39 5.18 -5.43 -50.35
C GLY A 39 3.71 -5.04 -50.37
N GLU A 40 3.12 -4.93 -51.55
CA GLU A 40 1.66 -4.95 -51.67
C GLU A 40 1.21 -6.42 -51.59
N GLU A 41 0.36 -6.74 -50.62
CA GLU A 41 -0.41 -7.99 -50.64
C GLU A 41 -1.49 -7.84 -51.70
N ASP A 42 -1.33 -8.50 -52.84
CA ASP A 42 -2.39 -8.66 -53.82
C ASP A 42 -2.96 -10.08 -53.76
N VAL A 43 -4.28 -10.15 -53.59
CA VAL A 43 -5.07 -11.38 -53.52
C VAL A 43 -5.21 -11.92 -54.94
N GLY A 44 -4.21 -12.68 -55.40
CA GLY A 44 -4.26 -13.32 -56.71
C GLY A 44 -2.87 -13.53 -57.28
N GLY A 45 -2.33 -14.73 -57.08
CA GLY A 45 -0.94 -15.04 -57.39
C GLY A 45 -0.54 -14.75 -58.84
N ILE A 46 0.42 -13.83 -59.00
CA ILE A 46 1.54 -13.84 -59.96
C ILE A 46 2.66 -13.01 -59.30
N GLN A 47 3.85 -13.61 -59.10
CA GLN A 47 5.01 -12.92 -58.52
C GLN A 47 5.50 -11.77 -59.41
N LYS A 48 5.37 -10.51 -58.95
CA LYS A 48 6.18 -9.40 -59.45
C LYS A 48 7.34 -9.11 -58.48
N LYS A 49 8.51 -8.88 -59.06
CA LYS A 49 9.77 -8.56 -58.37
C LYS A 49 9.58 -7.41 -57.37
N SER A 50 10.10 -7.59 -56.16
CA SER A 50 10.19 -6.54 -55.14
C SER A 50 11.05 -5.37 -55.63
N THR A 51 10.39 -4.25 -55.95
CA THR A 51 11.06 -3.02 -56.34
C THR A 51 11.54 -2.30 -55.08
N TRP A 52 12.84 -2.09 -54.96
CA TRP A 52 13.41 -1.29 -53.86
C TRP A 52 13.27 0.19 -54.22
N GLU A 53 12.43 0.93 -53.50
CA GLU A 53 12.32 2.37 -53.67
C GLU A 53 13.04 3.13 -52.55
N ALA A 54 13.71 4.22 -52.91
CA ALA A 54 14.38 5.10 -51.96
C ALA A 54 13.32 6.03 -51.35
N ILE A 55 13.09 5.93 -50.05
CA ILE A 55 12.06 6.74 -49.37
C ILE A 55 12.50 8.20 -49.28
N PHE A 56 13.81 8.44 -49.11
CA PHE A 56 14.41 9.77 -49.16
C PHE A 56 15.93 9.70 -49.39
N GLU A 57 16.47 10.76 -49.99
CA GLU A 57 17.90 10.97 -50.24
C GLU A 57 18.36 12.17 -49.41
N VAL A 58 19.37 12.00 -48.56
CA VAL A 58 19.86 13.07 -47.69
C VAL A 58 21.38 13.14 -47.74
N GLU A 59 21.89 14.31 -48.12
CA GLU A 59 23.32 14.64 -48.15
C GLU A 59 23.73 15.26 -46.81
N ASP A 60 24.84 14.79 -46.19
CA ASP A 60 25.42 15.41 -44.98
C ASP A 60 25.90 16.83 -45.35
N PRO A 61 25.45 17.89 -44.65
CA PRO A 61 25.83 19.26 -44.97
C PRO A 61 27.31 19.55 -44.65
N ARG A 62 27.98 18.71 -43.85
CA ARG A 62 29.38 18.94 -43.45
C ARG A 62 30.36 18.53 -44.56
N PRO A 63 31.40 19.33 -44.83
CA PRO A 63 32.44 18.98 -45.79
C PRO A 63 33.27 17.77 -45.32
N ARG A 64 33.74 16.94 -46.27
CA ARG A 64 34.60 15.75 -46.00
C ARG A 64 35.99 16.09 -45.49
N VAL A 65 36.46 17.32 -45.69
CA VAL A 65 37.82 17.77 -45.38
C VAL A 65 37.76 18.73 -44.19
N PRO A 66 38.60 18.54 -43.15
CA PRO A 66 38.71 19.51 -42.06
C PRO A 66 39.01 20.90 -42.64
N LEU A 67 38.20 21.90 -42.27
CA LEU A 67 38.34 23.27 -42.78
C LEU A 67 39.68 23.94 -42.38
N SER A 68 40.46 23.36 -41.47
CA SER A 68 41.83 23.83 -41.19
C SER A 68 42.76 22.76 -40.60
N LYS A 69 44.07 22.91 -40.86
CA LYS A 69 45.20 22.15 -40.26
C LYS A 69 46.12 23.05 -39.40
N GLY A 70 45.63 24.19 -38.92
CA GLY A 70 46.41 25.21 -38.18
C GLY A 70 45.92 25.43 -36.75
N LYS A 71 46.80 25.95 -35.87
CA LYS A 71 46.52 26.21 -34.44
C LYS A 71 45.56 27.39 -34.18
N PHE A 72 45.23 28.20 -35.19
CA PHE A 72 44.31 29.33 -35.06
C PHE A 72 43.38 29.38 -36.29
N ILE A 73 42.10 29.63 -36.04
CA ILE A 73 41.03 29.73 -37.04
C ILE A 73 40.68 31.21 -37.18
N ASP A 74 40.62 31.74 -38.40
CA ASP A 74 40.20 33.14 -38.61
C ASP A 74 38.69 33.32 -38.34
N ALA A 75 38.25 34.55 -38.10
CA ALA A 75 36.87 34.84 -37.71
C ALA A 75 35.82 34.39 -38.74
N ASN A 76 36.15 34.41 -40.04
CA ASN A 76 35.24 33.95 -41.09
C ASN A 76 35.16 32.42 -41.15
N GLN A 77 36.28 31.73 -40.94
CA GLN A 77 36.31 30.27 -40.82
C GLN A 77 35.57 29.78 -39.56
N ALA A 78 35.69 30.49 -38.43
CA ALA A 78 34.95 30.16 -37.21
C ALA A 78 33.43 30.32 -37.42
N LEU A 79 33.02 31.35 -38.16
CA LEU A 79 31.62 31.60 -38.50
C LEU A 79 31.05 30.50 -39.40
N GLU A 80 31.83 30.02 -40.37
CA GLU A 80 31.43 28.91 -41.24
C GLU A 80 31.35 27.57 -40.49
N VAL A 81 32.27 27.28 -39.57
CA VAL A 81 32.17 26.08 -38.70
C VAL A 81 30.91 26.15 -37.84
N ALA A 82 30.64 27.29 -37.19
CA ALA A 82 29.43 27.48 -36.41
C ALA A 82 28.16 27.33 -37.26
N ARG A 83 28.18 27.81 -38.51
CA ARG A 83 27.08 27.64 -39.47
C ARG A 83 26.82 26.16 -39.79
N PHE A 84 27.86 25.38 -40.05
CA PHE A 84 27.73 23.93 -40.31
C PHE A 84 27.24 23.16 -39.09
N ASP A 85 27.70 23.52 -37.89
CA ASP A 85 27.24 22.89 -36.64
C ASP A 85 25.78 23.21 -36.34
N ILE A 86 25.34 24.47 -36.55
CA ILE A 86 23.94 24.86 -36.43
C ILE A 86 23.07 24.08 -37.44
N GLN A 87 23.52 23.94 -38.68
CA GLN A 87 22.83 23.15 -39.70
C GLN A 87 22.77 21.66 -39.35
N TYR A 88 23.82 21.10 -38.74
CA TYR A 88 23.83 19.73 -38.26
C TYR A 88 22.89 19.52 -37.07
N CYS A 89 22.81 20.48 -36.14
CA CYS A 89 21.87 20.44 -35.03
C CYS A 89 20.42 20.50 -35.51
N ASP A 90 20.08 21.38 -36.46
CA ASP A 90 18.75 21.41 -37.09
C ASP A 90 18.44 20.09 -37.82
N TRP A 91 19.42 19.55 -38.55
CA TRP A 91 19.30 18.24 -39.21
C TRP A 91 19.01 17.09 -38.22
N ARG A 92 19.75 17.03 -37.11
CA ARG A 92 19.56 16.00 -36.07
C ARG A 92 18.22 16.14 -35.37
N ALA A 93 17.81 17.37 -35.04
CA ALA A 93 16.51 17.64 -34.44
C ALA A 93 15.34 17.17 -35.32
N ARG A 94 15.42 17.36 -36.64
CA ARG A 94 14.40 16.84 -37.59
C ARG A 94 14.35 15.32 -37.63
N GLN A 95 15.50 14.64 -37.51
CA GLN A 95 15.55 13.17 -37.43
C GLN A 95 14.95 12.62 -36.14
N ASP A 96 15.23 13.28 -35.02
CA ASP A 96 14.67 12.91 -33.74
C ASP A 96 13.14 13.12 -33.75
N LEU A 97 12.66 14.22 -34.34
CA LEU A 97 11.22 14.49 -34.53
C LEU A 97 10.53 13.39 -35.36
N LEU A 98 11.11 13.00 -36.50
CA LEU A 98 10.55 11.93 -37.34
C LEU A 98 10.53 10.58 -36.61
N THR A 99 11.57 10.29 -35.83
CA THR A 99 11.63 9.07 -35.00
C THR A 99 10.54 9.06 -33.94
N ILE A 100 10.31 10.20 -33.28
CA ILE A 100 9.24 10.38 -32.30
C ILE A 100 7.86 10.21 -32.97
N MET A 101 7.64 10.79 -34.15
CA MET A 101 6.37 10.63 -34.88
C MET A 101 6.08 9.17 -35.24
N ILE A 102 7.07 8.43 -35.75
CA ILE A 102 6.92 7.00 -36.07
C ILE A 102 6.64 6.16 -34.82
N LEU A 103 7.31 6.46 -33.70
CA LEU A 103 7.06 5.77 -32.43
C LEU A 103 5.68 6.12 -31.87
N HIS A 104 5.23 7.36 -32.02
CA HIS A 104 3.91 7.81 -31.61
C HIS A 104 2.81 7.07 -32.40
N ASP A 105 2.93 6.98 -33.73
CA ASP A 105 1.96 6.25 -34.56
C ASP A 105 1.88 4.77 -34.17
N LYS A 106 3.02 4.13 -33.85
CA LYS A 106 3.02 2.75 -33.34
C LYS A 106 2.34 2.60 -31.99
N VAL A 107 2.51 3.58 -31.08
CA VAL A 107 1.79 3.60 -29.80
C VAL A 107 0.30 3.75 -30.04
N VAL A 108 -0.11 4.63 -30.97
CA VAL A 108 -1.52 4.80 -31.35
C VAL A 108 -2.09 3.53 -31.98
N GLU A 109 -1.35 2.84 -32.84
CA GLU A 109 -1.76 1.55 -33.42
C GLU A 109 -1.90 0.44 -32.39
N VAL A 110 -1.05 0.40 -31.36
CA VAL A 110 -1.16 -0.59 -30.26
C VAL A 110 -2.31 -0.24 -29.31
N LEU A 111 -2.52 1.05 -29.03
CA LEU A 111 -3.53 1.51 -28.10
C LEU A 111 -4.94 1.53 -28.71
N ASN A 112 -5.12 1.72 -30.01
CA ASN A 112 -6.44 1.80 -30.66
C ASN A 112 -7.26 0.49 -30.55
N PRO A 113 -6.69 -0.71 -30.78
CA PRO A 113 -7.37 -1.98 -30.55
C PRO A 113 -7.68 -2.21 -29.07
N LEU A 114 -6.73 -1.88 -28.18
CA LEU A 114 -6.93 -1.97 -26.73
C LEU A 114 -8.04 -1.02 -26.26
N ALA A 115 -8.12 0.19 -26.82
CA ALA A 115 -9.19 1.17 -26.56
C ALA A 115 -10.56 0.74 -27.11
N ARG A 116 -10.61 -0.19 -28.08
CA ARG A 116 -11.86 -0.83 -28.53
C ARG A 116 -12.29 -2.00 -27.64
N GLU A 117 -11.35 -2.68 -26.97
CA GLU A 117 -11.63 -3.75 -25.99
C GLU A 117 -12.00 -3.21 -24.60
N PHE A 118 -11.50 -2.03 -24.21
CA PHE A 118 -12.06 -1.30 -23.07
C PHE A 118 -13.43 -0.75 -23.47
N LYS A 119 -14.52 -1.37 -22.97
CA LYS A 119 -15.88 -0.85 -23.09
C LYS A 119 -15.83 0.68 -22.97
N SER A 120 -16.28 1.39 -24.01
CA SER A 120 -16.20 2.85 -24.03
C SER A 120 -16.77 3.40 -22.73
N VAL A 121 -16.15 4.43 -22.16
CA VAL A 121 -16.61 5.07 -20.91
C VAL A 121 -18.11 5.42 -20.98
N GLY A 122 -18.64 5.69 -22.18
CA GLY A 122 -20.07 5.87 -22.42
C GLY A 122 -20.92 4.61 -22.18
N THR A 123 -20.43 3.43 -22.60
CA THR A 123 -21.09 2.14 -22.35
C THR A 123 -21.12 1.81 -20.85
N ILE A 124 -20.00 2.04 -20.15
CA ILE A 124 -19.94 1.83 -18.69
C ILE A 124 -20.86 2.81 -17.95
N LYS A 125 -20.91 4.08 -18.36
CA LYS A 125 -21.86 5.05 -17.81
C LYS A 125 -23.31 4.64 -18.04
N LYS A 126 -23.63 4.05 -19.20
CA LYS A 126 -24.97 3.55 -19.51
C LYS A 126 -25.35 2.32 -18.69
N GLU A 127 -24.44 1.36 -18.55
CA GLU A 127 -24.62 0.18 -17.67
C GLU A 127 -24.77 0.60 -16.20
N LEU A 128 -23.98 1.58 -15.73
CA LEU A 128 -24.08 2.11 -14.37
C LEU A 128 -25.41 2.82 -14.12
N ALA A 129 -25.88 3.63 -15.08
CA ALA A 129 -27.17 4.31 -14.99
C ALA A 129 -28.34 3.30 -14.95
N GLN A 130 -28.24 2.21 -15.73
CA GLN A 130 -29.23 1.14 -15.72
C GLN A 130 -29.26 0.43 -14.36
N LEU A 131 -28.10 0.05 -13.81
CA LEU A 131 -28.00 -0.57 -12.50
C LEU A 131 -28.51 0.35 -11.37
N GLN A 132 -28.26 1.65 -11.45
CA GLN A 132 -28.80 2.63 -10.51
C GLN A 132 -30.34 2.70 -10.58
N GLN A 133 -30.92 2.57 -11.78
CA GLN A 133 -32.37 2.55 -11.96
C GLN A 133 -33.00 1.27 -11.40
N GLU A 134 -32.37 0.11 -11.63
CA GLU A 134 -32.79 -1.18 -11.08
C GLU A 134 -32.71 -1.17 -9.54
N LEU A 135 -31.64 -0.62 -8.97
CA LEU A 135 -31.49 -0.45 -7.52
C LEU A 135 -32.58 0.45 -6.92
N ALA A 136 -32.92 1.56 -7.59
CA ALA A 136 -34.00 2.45 -7.16
C ALA A 136 -35.39 1.78 -7.24
N GLN A 137 -35.60 0.87 -8.19
CA GLN A 137 -36.83 0.06 -8.23
C GLN A 137 -36.88 -0.97 -7.09
N ALA A 138 -35.76 -1.65 -6.81
CA ALA A 138 -35.67 -2.59 -5.69
C ALA A 138 -35.95 -1.90 -4.33
N HIS A 139 -35.37 -0.72 -4.08
CA HIS A 139 -35.66 0.06 -2.87
C HIS A 139 -37.14 0.45 -2.74
N ARG A 140 -37.80 0.86 -3.83
CA ARG A 140 -39.25 1.13 -3.80
C ARG A 140 -40.06 -0.11 -3.45
N GLN A 141 -39.67 -1.28 -3.96
CA GLN A 141 -40.34 -2.54 -3.65
C GLN A 141 -40.18 -2.94 -2.17
N VAL A 142 -39.02 -2.68 -1.57
CA VAL A 142 -38.79 -2.88 -0.14
C VAL A 142 -39.70 -1.96 0.69
N HIS A 143 -39.79 -0.67 0.37
CA HIS A 143 -40.70 0.24 1.08
C HIS A 143 -42.18 -0.14 0.96
N ILE A 144 -42.61 -0.62 -0.22
CA ILE A 144 -43.98 -1.14 -0.38
C ILE A 144 -44.20 -2.38 0.50
N SER A 145 -43.20 -3.25 0.59
CA SER A 145 -43.28 -4.46 1.42
C SER A 145 -43.30 -4.12 2.91
N GLU A 146 -42.49 -3.16 3.34
CA GLU A 146 -42.48 -2.60 4.70
C GLU A 146 -43.84 -2.02 5.08
N ALA A 147 -44.46 -1.21 4.21
CA ALA A 147 -45.79 -0.65 4.43
C ALA A 147 -46.86 -1.75 4.56
N ARG A 148 -46.78 -2.81 3.76
CA ARG A 148 -47.69 -3.97 3.85
C ARG A 148 -47.54 -4.72 5.17
N VAL A 149 -46.30 -4.93 5.63
CA VAL A 149 -46.03 -5.57 6.93
C VAL A 149 -46.57 -4.72 8.08
N SER A 150 -46.34 -3.40 8.03
CA SER A 150 -46.87 -2.47 9.03
C SER A 150 -48.40 -2.54 9.11
N THR A 151 -49.10 -2.51 7.97
CA THR A 151 -50.56 -2.65 7.92
C THR A 151 -51.05 -4.00 8.45
N ALA A 152 -50.30 -5.08 8.21
CA ALA A 152 -50.64 -6.41 8.74
C ALA A 152 -50.47 -6.47 10.26
N LEU A 153 -49.42 -5.83 10.81
CA LEU A 153 -49.21 -5.71 12.24
C LEU A 153 -50.33 -4.90 12.91
N ASP A 154 -50.76 -3.78 12.30
CA ASP A 154 -51.88 -2.99 12.81
C ASP A 154 -53.19 -3.79 12.85
N LYS A 155 -53.44 -4.62 11.82
CA LYS A 155 -54.60 -5.53 11.80
C LYS A 155 -54.52 -6.60 12.89
N LEU A 156 -53.33 -7.17 13.12
CA LEU A 156 -53.12 -8.14 14.19
C LEU A 156 -53.35 -7.52 15.57
N ALA A 157 -52.83 -6.31 15.81
CA ALA A 157 -53.07 -5.56 17.05
C ALA A 157 -54.57 -5.28 17.23
N TYR A 158 -55.29 -4.88 16.18
CA TYR A 158 -56.74 -4.70 16.23
C TYR A 158 -57.48 -6.01 16.57
N MET A 159 -57.13 -7.13 15.92
CA MET A 159 -57.73 -8.43 16.23
C MET A 159 -57.45 -8.88 17.66
N GLU A 160 -56.24 -8.64 18.16
CA GLU A 160 -55.86 -8.92 19.54
C GLU A 160 -56.74 -8.13 20.54
N THR A 161 -56.98 -6.84 20.28
CA THR A 161 -57.89 -6.04 21.13
C THR A 161 -59.33 -6.55 21.10
N LEU A 162 -59.80 -7.04 19.94
CA LEU A 162 -61.14 -7.62 19.77
C LEU A 162 -61.30 -8.94 20.51
N VAL A 163 -60.29 -9.81 20.46
CA VAL A 163 -60.26 -11.09 21.17
C VAL A 163 -60.18 -10.86 22.68
N ASN A 164 -59.30 -9.96 23.13
CA ASN A 164 -59.21 -9.60 24.55
C ASN A 164 -60.51 -8.96 25.06
N GLY A 165 -61.19 -8.15 24.25
CA GLY A 165 -62.51 -7.60 24.57
C GLY A 165 -63.61 -8.66 24.74
N ARG A 166 -63.63 -9.69 23.87
CA ARG A 166 -64.57 -10.82 24.01
C ARG A 166 -64.25 -11.71 25.20
N LEU A 167 -62.97 -12.00 25.45
CA LEU A 167 -62.54 -12.77 26.61
C LEU A 167 -62.93 -12.10 27.94
N LEU A 168 -62.92 -10.76 27.99
CA LEU A 168 -63.40 -10.00 29.15
C LEU A 168 -64.94 -10.03 29.28
N GLN A 169 -65.68 -10.06 28.17
CA GLN A 169 -67.14 -10.23 28.19
C GLN A 169 -67.57 -11.65 28.62
N ASP A 170 -66.86 -12.68 28.16
CA ASP A 170 -67.07 -14.08 28.56
C ASP A 170 -66.71 -14.31 30.04
N LYS A 171 -65.75 -13.56 30.58
CA LYS A 171 -65.42 -13.60 32.01
C LYS A 171 -66.49 -12.94 32.88
N ASN A 172 -67.03 -11.80 32.45
CA ASN A 172 -68.11 -11.10 33.15
C ASN A 172 -69.48 -11.82 33.05
N THR A 173 -69.69 -12.66 32.05
CA THR A 173 -70.90 -13.52 31.98
C THR A 173 -70.79 -14.76 32.86
N ASN A 174 -69.58 -15.25 33.14
CA ASN A 174 -69.34 -16.40 34.01
C ASN A 174 -69.22 -16.07 35.52
N GLU A 175 -69.13 -14.79 35.92
CA GLU A 175 -69.07 -14.39 37.33
C GLU A 175 -70.43 -14.13 37.99
N SER A 176 -71.56 -14.39 37.31
CA SER A 176 -72.90 -14.23 37.89
C SER A 176 -73.54 -15.53 38.43
N SER A 177 -72.76 -16.57 38.73
CA SER A 177 -73.29 -17.73 39.48
C SER A 177 -72.24 -18.51 40.29
N SER A 178 -72.58 -18.71 41.57
CA SER A 178 -72.09 -19.69 42.56
C SER A 178 -70.85 -19.38 43.45
N ASP A 179 -71.20 -18.87 44.64
CA ASP A 179 -70.77 -19.19 46.02
C ASP A 179 -69.55 -20.08 46.37
N ILE A 180 -68.71 -19.49 47.25
CA ILE A 180 -68.11 -19.98 48.52
C ILE A 180 -67.38 -21.34 48.53
N ILE A 181 -66.08 -21.34 48.92
CA ILE A 181 -65.44 -22.08 50.06
C ILE A 181 -63.91 -22.13 49.89
N SER A 182 -63.17 -21.66 50.91
CA SER A 182 -61.71 -21.83 51.15
C SER A 182 -61.40 -23.27 51.64
N PRO A 183 -60.17 -23.88 51.54
CA PRO A 183 -58.94 -23.34 52.14
C PRO A 183 -57.60 -23.68 51.41
N THR A 184 -56.50 -23.17 51.99
CA THR A 184 -55.07 -23.42 51.76
C THR A 184 -54.63 -24.87 52.12
N PRO A 185 -53.32 -25.24 52.13
CA PRO A 185 -52.31 -25.25 51.07
C PRO A 185 -51.61 -26.65 50.93
N SER A 186 -51.07 -27.03 49.77
CA SER A 186 -50.03 -28.08 49.72
C SER A 186 -49.19 -28.06 48.44
N THR A 187 -47.90 -27.78 48.63
CA THR A 187 -46.72 -28.44 48.02
C THR A 187 -46.91 -29.29 46.75
N SER A 188 -46.28 -28.87 45.67
CA SER A 188 -45.50 -29.79 44.83
C SER A 188 -44.33 -29.03 44.16
N SER A 189 -43.15 -29.52 44.49
CA SER A 189 -41.85 -29.13 43.96
C SER A 189 -41.73 -29.46 42.48
N VAL A 190 -41.43 -28.46 41.65
CA VAL A 190 -40.87 -28.68 40.32
C VAL A 190 -39.50 -28.01 40.27
N SER A 191 -38.50 -28.85 40.08
CA SER A 191 -37.08 -28.56 40.06
C SER A 191 -36.74 -27.49 39.01
N MET A 192 -36.04 -26.45 39.45
CA MET A 192 -35.39 -25.49 38.57
C MET A 192 -34.15 -26.13 37.97
N ASP A 193 -34.22 -26.53 36.70
CA ASP A 193 -33.03 -26.69 35.88
C ASP A 193 -32.37 -25.32 35.73
N THR A 194 -31.20 -25.21 36.32
CA THR A 194 -30.40 -24.00 36.40
C THR A 194 -29.80 -23.74 35.02
N VAL A 195 -30.52 -23.03 34.16
CA VAL A 195 -29.90 -22.37 33.01
C VAL A 195 -28.93 -21.35 33.58
N LYS A 196 -27.64 -21.67 33.59
CA LYS A 196 -26.55 -20.75 33.91
C LYS A 196 -26.68 -19.55 32.98
N THR A 197 -27.29 -18.48 33.48
CA THR A 197 -27.31 -17.17 32.85
C THR A 197 -25.86 -16.75 32.66
N ALA A 198 -25.39 -16.83 31.41
CA ALA A 198 -24.07 -16.33 31.06
C ALA A 198 -24.00 -14.86 31.48
N SER A 199 -22.96 -14.50 32.24
CA SER A 199 -22.70 -13.12 32.67
C SER A 199 -22.76 -12.17 31.46
N PRO A 200 -23.31 -10.95 31.61
CA PRO A 200 -23.32 -9.97 30.53
C PRO A 200 -21.89 -9.77 30.03
N ARG A 201 -21.67 -9.99 28.72
CA ARG A 201 -20.36 -9.77 28.08
C ARG A 201 -19.96 -8.33 28.35
N LYS A 202 -18.82 -8.11 29.01
CA LYS A 202 -18.26 -6.77 29.24
C LYS A 202 -18.09 -6.09 27.88
N SER A 203 -18.83 -5.02 27.62
CA SER A 203 -18.56 -4.16 26.47
C SER A 203 -17.20 -3.51 26.70
N LEU A 204 -16.30 -3.71 25.74
CA LEU A 204 -15.01 -3.01 25.73
C LEU A 204 -15.28 -1.56 25.28
N ASN A 205 -15.26 -0.61 26.21
CA ASN A 205 -15.38 0.81 25.92
C ASN A 205 -14.03 1.38 25.47
N VAL A 206 -13.53 0.86 24.34
CA VAL A 206 -12.15 1.06 23.86
C VAL A 206 -12.11 1.92 22.58
N SER A 207 -13.27 2.23 21.99
CA SER A 207 -13.35 3.13 20.83
C SER A 207 -13.98 4.47 21.21
N GLY A 208 -13.22 5.53 20.97
CA GLY A 208 -13.68 6.91 20.92
C GLY A 208 -12.93 7.63 19.79
N PRO A 209 -13.14 8.95 19.60
CA PRO A 209 -12.36 9.70 18.62
C PRO A 209 -10.85 9.54 18.89
N VAL A 210 -10.04 9.58 17.82
CA VAL A 210 -8.57 9.45 17.92
C VAL A 210 -8.05 10.44 18.97
N LYS A 211 -7.57 9.90 20.10
CA LYS A 211 -7.00 10.68 21.19
C LYS A 211 -5.58 11.13 20.81
N PRO A 212 -5.07 12.22 21.41
CA PRO A 212 -3.64 12.55 21.32
C PRO A 212 -2.80 11.36 21.76
N TYR A 213 -1.62 11.18 21.15
CA TYR A 213 -0.70 10.12 21.56
C TYR A 213 -0.21 10.35 22.98
N HIS A 214 -0.31 9.32 23.81
CA HIS A 214 0.26 9.38 25.16
C HIS A 214 1.79 9.44 25.08
N PRO A 215 2.48 10.28 25.87
CA PRO A 215 3.94 10.39 25.85
C PRO A 215 4.67 9.05 26.02
N SER A 216 4.15 8.15 26.85
CA SER A 216 4.74 6.81 27.07
C SER A 216 4.85 5.96 25.80
N LEU A 217 3.99 6.19 24.80
CA LEU A 217 4.07 5.48 23.52
C LEU A 217 5.30 5.90 22.70
N LYS A 218 5.87 7.10 22.95
CA LYS A 218 7.09 7.56 22.29
C LYS A 218 8.35 6.82 22.80
N ASN A 219 8.30 6.22 24.00
CA ASN A 219 9.44 5.57 24.65
C ASN A 219 9.71 4.14 24.10
N PHE A 220 9.78 4.03 22.77
CA PHE A 220 10.11 2.80 22.05
C PHE A 220 10.99 3.12 20.84
N TRP A 221 11.66 2.11 20.32
CA TRP A 221 12.35 2.20 19.03
C TRP A 221 11.36 2.03 17.88
N TYR A 222 11.42 2.96 16.93
CA TYR A 222 10.57 2.96 15.74
C TYR A 222 11.43 2.88 14.48
N PRO A 223 11.22 1.88 13.60
CA PRO A 223 11.81 1.89 12.27
C PRO A 223 11.01 2.86 11.37
N VAL A 224 11.72 3.75 10.68
CA VAL A 224 11.09 4.90 9.99
C VAL A 224 11.44 5.00 8.51
N ALA A 225 12.53 4.37 8.09
CA ALA A 225 12.93 4.23 6.71
C ALA A 225 13.74 2.95 6.50
N PHE A 226 13.75 2.42 5.29
CA PHE A 226 14.73 1.41 4.90
C PHE A 226 16.08 2.08 4.64
N SER A 227 17.16 1.44 5.07
CA SER A 227 18.52 1.96 4.91
C SER A 227 18.91 2.21 3.46
N GLY A 228 18.40 1.39 2.54
CA GLY A 228 18.63 1.51 1.10
C GLY A 228 17.96 2.74 0.46
N ASP A 229 16.90 3.27 1.08
CA ASP A 229 16.23 4.49 0.61
C ASP A 229 17.02 5.75 1.00
N LEU A 230 17.71 5.70 2.13
CA LEU A 230 18.55 6.80 2.63
C LEU A 230 19.92 6.77 1.95
N LYS A 231 20.00 7.35 0.76
CA LYS A 231 21.25 7.47 0.00
C LYS A 231 22.14 8.58 0.56
N GLU A 232 23.42 8.54 0.20
CA GLU A 232 24.33 9.66 0.43
C GLU A 232 23.77 10.95 -0.19
N ASP A 233 23.99 12.06 0.49
CA ASP A 233 23.51 13.39 0.13
C ASP A 233 21.98 13.57 -0.07
N THR A 234 21.17 12.60 0.39
CA THR A 234 19.72 12.68 0.37
C THR A 234 19.13 12.93 1.75
N MET A 235 17.90 13.45 1.77
CA MET A 235 17.11 13.65 2.98
C MET A 235 15.76 12.98 2.83
N ILE A 236 15.30 12.34 3.90
CA ILE A 236 13.96 11.75 3.99
C ILE A 236 13.18 12.53 5.05
N PRO A 237 12.20 13.37 4.66
CA PRO A 237 11.27 13.94 5.62
C PRO A 237 10.30 12.87 6.12
N ILE A 238 10.04 12.87 7.42
CA ILE A 238 9.03 12.01 8.05
C ILE A 238 8.23 12.84 9.04
N ASP A 239 6.96 12.48 9.25
CA ASP A 239 6.21 12.89 10.43
C ASP A 239 6.17 11.72 11.41
N CYS A 240 6.43 11.99 12.68
CA CYS A 240 6.35 11.00 13.75
C CYS A 240 5.78 11.65 15.00
N PHE A 241 4.67 11.10 15.52
CA PHE A 241 3.92 11.66 16.65
C PHE A 241 3.56 13.15 16.51
N GLU A 242 3.05 13.55 15.34
CA GLU A 242 2.67 14.92 15.01
C GLU A 242 3.85 15.93 14.94
N GLU A 243 5.09 15.45 15.05
CA GLU A 243 6.30 16.27 14.93
C GLU A 243 7.00 15.99 13.58
N PRO A 244 7.43 17.04 12.84
CA PRO A 244 8.13 16.87 11.58
C PRO A 244 9.64 16.67 11.80
N TRP A 245 10.18 15.63 11.19
CA TRP A 245 11.58 15.22 11.28
C TRP A 245 12.20 15.06 9.89
N VAL A 246 13.52 15.10 9.84
CA VAL A 246 14.30 14.85 8.63
C VAL A 246 15.47 13.93 8.97
N ILE A 247 15.61 12.88 8.17
CA ILE A 247 16.68 11.88 8.28
C ILE A 247 17.67 12.12 7.14
N PHE A 248 18.96 12.04 7.46
CA PHE A 248 20.06 12.17 6.50
C PHE A 248 21.29 11.42 7.00
N ARG A 249 22.30 11.21 6.15
CA ARG A 249 23.58 10.62 6.56
C ARG A 249 24.60 11.71 6.88
N GLY A 250 25.30 11.52 8.00
CA GLY A 250 26.50 12.27 8.34
C GLY A 250 27.68 11.89 7.45
N LYS A 251 28.79 12.60 7.60
CA LYS A 251 30.03 12.37 6.84
C LYS A 251 30.65 11.00 7.12
N ASP A 252 30.34 10.45 8.29
CA ASP A 252 30.73 9.09 8.71
C ASP A 252 29.79 8.00 8.17
N GLY A 253 28.80 8.37 7.34
CA GLY A 253 27.81 7.47 6.78
C GLY A 253 26.67 7.08 7.75
N LYS A 254 26.75 7.48 9.02
CA LYS A 254 25.73 7.15 10.02
C LYS A 254 24.50 8.03 9.86
N PRO A 255 23.29 7.49 10.05
CA PRO A 255 22.08 8.28 9.97
C PRO A 255 21.95 9.22 11.18
N GLY A 256 21.42 10.42 10.94
CA GLY A 256 20.94 11.34 11.97
C GLY A 256 19.49 11.70 11.72
N CYS A 257 18.76 12.04 12.78
CA CYS A 257 17.36 12.48 12.72
C CYS A 257 17.22 13.81 13.45
N LEU A 258 16.87 14.88 12.71
CA LEU A 258 16.73 16.23 13.24
C LEU A 258 15.29 16.71 13.10
N GLN A 259 14.88 17.59 14.00
CA GLN A 259 13.64 18.32 13.83
C GLN A 259 13.70 19.10 12.51
N ASN A 260 12.69 18.95 11.65
CA ASN A 260 12.68 19.49 10.30
C ASN A 260 12.33 21.00 10.27
N THR A 261 12.94 21.76 11.17
CA THR A 261 12.62 23.16 11.44
C THR A 261 13.91 23.91 11.76
N CYS A 262 14.35 24.78 10.85
CA CYS A 262 15.54 25.60 11.07
C CYS A 262 15.35 26.55 12.26
N ALA A 263 16.32 26.60 13.18
CA ALA A 263 16.27 27.46 14.37
C ALA A 263 16.16 28.97 14.07
N HIS A 264 16.58 29.43 12.89
CA HIS A 264 16.56 30.85 12.55
C HIS A 264 15.14 31.36 12.24
N ARG A 265 14.45 30.73 11.27
CA ARG A 265 13.12 31.18 10.78
C ARG A 265 12.16 30.03 10.48
N ALA A 266 12.34 28.91 11.17
CA ALA A 266 11.49 27.72 11.04
C ALA A 266 11.36 27.19 9.60
N CYS A 267 12.35 27.45 8.74
CA CYS A 267 12.35 26.94 7.37
C CYS A 267 12.46 25.40 7.39
N PRO A 268 11.64 24.69 6.59
CA PRO A 268 11.74 23.24 6.49
C PRO A 268 13.11 22.83 5.93
N LEU A 269 13.84 22.06 6.71
CA LEU A 269 15.23 21.70 6.41
C LEU A 269 15.37 20.74 5.23
N HIS A 270 14.40 19.84 5.07
CA HIS A 270 14.36 18.88 3.96
C HIS A 270 14.26 19.52 2.55
N LEU A 271 13.91 20.81 2.46
CA LEU A 271 13.90 21.56 1.20
C LEU A 271 15.31 22.06 0.79
N GLY A 272 16.30 21.86 1.66
CA GLY A 272 17.69 22.21 1.42
C GLY A 272 18.49 21.11 0.74
N SER A 273 19.75 20.99 1.13
CA SER A 273 20.67 19.96 0.64
C SER A 273 21.50 19.39 1.79
N VAL A 274 22.13 18.25 1.56
CA VAL A 274 23.19 17.74 2.44
C VAL A 274 24.54 18.19 1.86
N ASN A 275 25.40 18.75 2.70
CA ASN A 275 26.72 19.23 2.34
C ASN A 275 27.75 18.68 3.34
N GLU A 276 28.65 17.82 2.88
CA GLU A 276 29.65 17.12 3.71
C GLU A 276 29.04 16.48 4.97
N GLY A 277 27.89 15.82 4.81
CA GLY A 277 27.19 15.18 5.92
C GLY A 277 26.59 16.15 6.94
N ARG A 278 26.22 17.36 6.52
CA ARG A 278 25.43 18.34 7.28
C ARG A 278 24.23 18.80 6.46
N ILE A 279 23.08 18.98 7.09
CA ILE A 279 21.93 19.58 6.40
C ILE A 279 22.15 21.08 6.27
N GLN A 280 22.12 21.60 5.04
CA GLN A 280 22.12 23.03 4.74
C GLN A 280 20.70 23.54 4.56
N CYS A 281 20.27 24.47 5.42
CA CYS A 281 19.00 25.16 5.29
C CYS A 281 18.94 25.99 4.00
N PRO A 282 17.88 25.87 3.18
CA PRO A 282 17.80 26.54 1.87
C PRO A 282 17.64 28.06 1.99
N TYR A 283 17.29 28.57 3.18
CA TYR A 283 16.98 29.98 3.34
C TYR A 283 18.25 30.85 3.48
N HIS A 284 19.06 30.59 4.52
CA HIS A 284 20.27 31.39 4.81
C HIS A 284 21.53 30.51 4.89
N GLY A 285 21.45 29.26 4.44
CA GLY A 285 22.60 28.35 4.36
C GLY A 285 23.14 27.86 5.70
N TRP A 286 22.38 27.96 6.79
CA TRP A 286 22.80 27.41 8.08
C TRP A 286 22.96 25.89 7.97
N GLU A 287 24.11 25.35 8.38
CA GLU A 287 24.41 23.92 8.28
C GLU A 287 24.34 23.25 9.65
N TYR A 288 23.65 22.11 9.74
CA TYR A 288 23.44 21.36 10.97
C TYR A 288 24.04 19.94 10.86
N SER A 289 24.78 19.49 11.87
CA SER A 289 25.26 18.11 12.01
C SER A 289 24.17 17.16 12.48
N THR A 290 24.43 15.85 12.46
CA THR A 290 23.47 14.79 12.82
C THR A 290 22.98 14.84 14.28
N ASP A 291 23.72 15.51 15.16
CA ASP A 291 23.35 15.80 16.55
C ASP A 291 22.55 17.11 16.72
N GLY A 292 22.31 17.84 15.63
CA GLY A 292 21.52 19.06 15.56
C GLY A 292 22.32 20.34 15.80
N LYS A 293 23.63 20.27 16.03
CA LYS A 293 24.45 21.47 16.25
C LYS A 293 24.63 22.26 14.97
N CYS A 294 24.44 23.58 15.03
CA CYS A 294 24.67 24.45 13.89
C CYS A 294 26.18 24.72 13.73
N GLU A 295 26.78 24.10 12.74
CA GLU A 295 28.23 24.17 12.52
C GLU A 295 28.66 25.32 11.62
N LYS A 296 27.74 25.83 10.79
CA LYS A 296 28.02 26.95 9.87
C LYS A 296 26.83 27.88 9.79
N MET A 297 27.10 29.18 9.87
CA MET A 297 26.11 30.24 9.69
C MET A 297 26.66 31.25 8.68
N PRO A 298 26.37 31.09 7.38
CA PRO A 298 26.73 32.09 6.39
C PRO A 298 26.14 33.45 6.74
N SER A 299 26.85 34.51 6.36
CA SER A 299 26.36 35.90 6.44
C SER A 299 26.10 36.44 7.85
N THR A 300 26.60 35.75 8.90
CA THR A 300 26.56 36.24 10.28
C THR A 300 27.72 35.68 11.11
N ARG A 301 27.87 36.15 12.35
CA ARG A 301 28.80 35.56 13.32
C ARG A 301 28.23 34.24 13.82
N LYS A 302 29.09 33.22 13.99
CA LYS A 302 28.68 31.90 14.51
C LYS A 302 28.17 32.05 15.96
N LEU A 303 26.94 31.62 16.19
CA LEU A 303 26.33 31.50 17.51
C LEU A 303 26.28 30.02 17.91
N ASN A 304 26.20 29.73 19.21
CA ASN A 304 25.97 28.37 19.68
C ASN A 304 24.48 28.04 19.61
N VAL A 305 24.05 27.46 18.49
CA VAL A 305 22.66 27.08 18.25
C VAL A 305 22.59 25.58 17.98
N GLN A 306 21.60 24.92 18.57
CA GLN A 306 21.32 23.51 18.36
C GLN A 306 19.82 23.32 18.17
N ILE A 307 19.44 22.48 17.21
CA ILE A 307 18.06 22.01 17.03
C ILE A 307 17.88 20.64 17.66
N LYS A 308 16.64 20.28 17.97
CA LYS A 308 16.30 18.97 18.55
C LYS A 308 16.74 17.86 17.59
N SER A 309 17.43 16.87 18.12
CA SER A 309 17.82 15.63 17.43
C SER A 309 17.27 14.45 18.21
N LEU A 310 17.00 13.35 17.51
CA LEU A 310 16.59 12.08 18.13
C LEU A 310 17.76 11.08 18.07
N PRO A 311 17.89 10.20 19.09
CA PRO A 311 18.72 9.01 18.94
C PRO A 311 18.32 8.26 17.67
N CYS A 312 19.31 8.03 16.81
CA CYS A 312 19.11 7.49 15.48
C CYS A 312 20.25 6.52 15.14
N PHE A 313 19.92 5.34 14.63
CA PHE A 313 20.93 4.39 14.18
C PHE A 313 20.39 3.51 13.06
N GLU A 314 21.30 2.77 12.44
CA GLU A 314 21.00 1.80 11.39
C GLU A 314 21.21 0.38 11.91
N ASN A 315 20.19 -0.48 11.75
CA ASN A 315 20.28 -1.90 12.07
C ASN A 315 19.31 -2.70 11.20
N GLU A 316 19.74 -3.89 10.75
CA GLU A 316 18.93 -4.82 9.96
C GLU A 316 18.27 -4.22 8.71
N GLY A 317 19.00 -3.32 8.04
CA GLY A 317 18.55 -2.63 6.83
C GLY A 317 17.46 -1.59 7.08
N MET A 318 17.28 -1.14 8.32
CA MET A 318 16.35 -0.08 8.70
C MET A 318 17.04 1.04 9.47
N VAL A 319 16.50 2.24 9.33
CA VAL A 319 16.82 3.40 10.17
C VAL A 319 15.82 3.45 11.31
N TRP A 320 16.33 3.46 12.53
CA TRP A 320 15.58 3.46 13.77
C TRP A 320 15.71 4.79 14.49
N ILE A 321 14.62 5.27 15.09
CA ILE A 321 14.61 6.47 15.94
C ILE A 321 13.95 6.18 17.29
N TRP A 322 14.35 6.95 18.29
CA TRP A 322 13.71 7.00 19.60
C TRP A 322 13.07 8.38 19.81
N PRO A 323 11.75 8.55 19.61
CA PRO A 323 11.07 9.84 19.76
C PRO A 323 10.71 10.19 21.20
N GLY A 324 10.94 9.27 22.15
CA GLY A 324 10.67 9.44 23.57
C GLY A 324 11.68 10.32 24.29
N ASP A 325 11.26 10.85 25.45
CA ASP A 325 12.11 11.69 26.31
C ASP A 325 12.91 10.85 27.33
N GLU A 326 12.53 9.58 27.53
CA GLU A 326 13.27 8.65 28.39
C GLU A 326 14.54 8.12 27.71
N PRO A 327 15.56 7.68 28.48
CA PRO A 327 16.73 7.02 27.91
C PRO A 327 16.34 5.83 27.02
N PRO A 328 16.90 5.72 25.81
CA PRO A 328 16.57 4.62 24.92
C PRO A 328 16.89 3.25 25.51
N MET A 329 15.98 2.29 25.32
CA MET A 329 16.23 0.90 25.69
C MET A 329 17.37 0.32 24.85
N ALA A 330 18.20 -0.53 25.46
CA ALA A 330 19.29 -1.20 24.76
C ALA A 330 18.81 -2.35 23.84
N ILE A 331 17.63 -2.90 24.11
CA ILE A 331 17.12 -4.09 23.43
C ILE A 331 16.26 -3.67 22.23
N LEU A 332 16.54 -4.27 21.08
CA LEU A 332 15.78 -4.12 19.85
C LEU A 332 15.14 -5.45 19.45
N PRO A 333 13.90 -5.45 18.97
CA PRO A 333 13.36 -6.63 18.33
C PRO A 333 14.08 -6.88 17.00
N SER A 334 14.50 -8.13 16.77
CA SER A 334 14.96 -8.56 15.44
C SER A 334 13.81 -8.52 14.44
N LEU A 335 14.03 -7.85 13.33
CA LEU A 335 13.18 -7.72 12.13
C LEU A 335 13.83 -8.33 10.88
N GLN A 336 14.96 -9.04 11.03
CA GLN A 336 15.47 -9.89 9.96
C GLN A 336 14.43 -10.95 9.58
N PRO A 337 14.30 -11.26 8.28
CA PRO A 337 13.50 -12.39 7.87
C PRO A 337 14.13 -13.70 8.39
N PRO A 338 13.34 -14.77 8.54
CA PRO A 338 13.87 -16.05 9.01
C PRO A 338 14.99 -16.60 8.10
N PRO A 339 15.87 -17.48 8.61
CA PRO A 339 16.90 -18.11 7.81
C PRO A 339 16.32 -18.77 6.55
N GLY A 340 16.97 -18.55 5.40
CA GLY A 340 16.53 -19.08 4.09
C GLY A 340 15.67 -18.11 3.27
N PHE A 341 15.11 -17.07 3.88
CA PHE A 341 14.34 -16.04 3.16
C PHE A 341 15.24 -14.97 2.55
N GLN A 342 14.84 -14.46 1.38
CA GLN A 342 15.48 -13.33 0.72
C GLN A 342 14.49 -12.18 0.56
N ILE A 343 14.95 -10.96 0.86
CA ILE A 343 14.16 -9.74 0.66
C ILE A 343 13.96 -9.51 -0.84
N HIS A 344 12.70 -9.35 -1.24
CA HIS A 344 12.27 -9.13 -2.63
C HIS A 344 11.70 -7.74 -2.86
N ALA A 345 11.11 -7.12 -1.83
CA ALA A 345 10.58 -5.77 -1.91
C ALA A 345 10.66 -5.07 -0.55
N GLU A 346 10.98 -3.78 -0.59
CA GLU A 346 10.90 -2.83 0.53
C GLU A 346 10.17 -1.60 0.01
N ILE A 347 9.05 -1.26 0.62
CA ILE A 347 8.10 -0.26 0.13
C ILE A 347 7.68 0.63 1.29
N VAL A 348 7.70 1.95 1.07
CA VAL A 348 7.22 2.94 2.04
C VAL A 348 6.00 3.66 1.47
N MET A 349 4.94 3.80 2.26
CA MET A 349 3.69 4.47 1.87
C MET A 349 3.20 5.38 2.99
N GLU A 350 2.72 6.57 2.63
CA GLU A 350 2.02 7.48 3.54
C GLU A 350 0.51 7.29 3.37
N LEU A 351 -0.18 6.93 4.45
CA LEU A 351 -1.58 6.52 4.39
C LEU A 351 -2.47 7.42 5.26
N PRO A 352 -3.66 7.82 4.79
CA PRO A 352 -4.58 8.69 5.52
C PRO A 352 -5.43 7.92 6.55
N VAL A 353 -4.78 7.04 7.31
CA VAL A 353 -5.44 6.23 8.34
C VAL A 353 -4.64 6.23 9.64
N GLU A 354 -5.35 6.18 10.77
CA GLU A 354 -4.75 6.06 12.08
C GLU A 354 -4.01 4.72 12.20
N HIS A 355 -2.75 4.78 12.65
CA HIS A 355 -1.86 3.62 12.71
C HIS A 355 -2.48 2.41 13.44
N GLY A 356 -3.22 2.67 14.53
CA GLY A 356 -3.85 1.62 15.34
C GLY A 356 -4.97 0.88 14.61
N LEU A 357 -5.70 1.56 13.72
CA LEU A 357 -6.74 0.93 12.91
C LEU A 357 -6.11 0.06 11.81
N LEU A 358 -5.02 0.53 11.20
CA LEU A 358 -4.29 -0.26 10.22
C LEU A 358 -3.65 -1.49 10.87
N LEU A 359 -3.06 -1.34 12.06
CA LEU A 359 -2.55 -2.48 12.85
C LEU A 359 -3.65 -3.51 13.11
N ASP A 360 -4.80 -3.09 13.61
CA ASP A 360 -5.91 -4.01 13.87
C ASP A 360 -6.39 -4.74 12.61
N ASN A 361 -6.46 -4.04 11.48
CA ASN A 361 -6.82 -4.66 10.20
C ASN A 361 -5.75 -5.64 9.71
N LEU A 362 -4.46 -5.36 9.88
CA LEU A 362 -3.37 -6.30 9.53
C LEU A 362 -3.31 -7.51 10.47
N LEU A 363 -3.76 -7.35 11.71
CA LEU A 363 -3.84 -8.41 12.71
C LEU A 363 -5.11 -9.27 12.59
N ASP A 364 -6.05 -8.91 11.70
CA ASP A 364 -7.22 -9.71 11.34
C ASP A 364 -6.98 -10.33 9.96
N LEU A 365 -7.22 -11.63 9.84
CA LEU A 365 -7.13 -12.33 8.56
C LEU A 365 -8.47 -12.92 8.14
N ALA A 366 -9.48 -12.85 9.00
CA ALA A 366 -10.81 -13.33 8.69
C ALA A 366 -11.47 -12.49 7.60
N HIS A 367 -11.07 -11.22 7.40
CA HIS A 367 -11.57 -10.39 6.31
C HIS A 367 -11.02 -10.77 4.94
N ALA A 368 -9.90 -11.50 4.87
CA ALA A 368 -9.17 -11.69 3.62
C ALA A 368 -10.01 -12.28 2.47
N PRO A 369 -10.81 -13.36 2.66
CA PRO A 369 -11.66 -13.91 1.60
C PRO A 369 -12.73 -12.94 1.06
N PHE A 370 -13.10 -11.92 1.84
CA PHE A 370 -14.15 -10.97 1.49
C PHE A 370 -13.58 -9.71 0.85
N THR A 371 -12.47 -9.21 1.39
CA THR A 371 -11.84 -7.96 0.94
C THR A 371 -10.91 -8.19 -0.26
N HIS A 372 -10.13 -9.27 -0.24
CA HIS A 372 -9.07 -9.54 -1.22
C HIS A 372 -9.50 -10.48 -2.35
N THR A 373 -10.75 -10.36 -2.77
CA THR A 373 -11.35 -11.20 -3.84
C THR A 373 -10.73 -10.96 -5.21
N SER A 374 -10.04 -9.83 -5.43
CA SER A 374 -9.39 -9.48 -6.69
C SER A 374 -7.86 -9.64 -6.66
N THR A 375 -7.29 -10.03 -5.52
CA THR A 375 -5.85 -10.11 -5.27
C THR A 375 -5.46 -11.50 -4.74
N PHE A 376 -4.92 -11.61 -3.53
CA PHE A 376 -4.29 -12.83 -3.03
C PHE A 376 -5.28 -13.87 -2.50
N ALA A 377 -6.47 -13.43 -2.04
CA ALA A 377 -7.52 -14.31 -1.54
C ALA A 377 -8.53 -14.74 -2.61
N LYS A 378 -8.24 -14.45 -3.88
CA LYS A 378 -9.13 -14.79 -5.00
C LYS A 378 -9.37 -16.30 -5.06
N GLY A 379 -10.60 -16.71 -4.77
CA GLY A 379 -11.01 -18.12 -4.81
C GLY A 379 -10.73 -18.90 -3.52
N TRP A 380 -10.38 -18.24 -2.42
CA TRP A 380 -10.34 -18.87 -1.10
C TRP A 380 -11.74 -19.29 -0.67
N SER A 381 -11.87 -20.50 -0.14
CA SER A 381 -13.11 -20.94 0.50
C SER A 381 -13.30 -20.21 1.82
N VAL A 382 -14.51 -19.74 2.09
CA VAL A 382 -14.85 -19.17 3.40
C VAL A 382 -15.10 -20.34 4.37
N PRO A 383 -14.26 -20.55 5.39
CA PRO A 383 -14.47 -21.60 6.38
C PRO A 383 -15.66 -21.23 7.29
N SER A 384 -16.35 -22.24 7.82
CA SER A 384 -17.46 -22.04 8.76
C SER A 384 -17.01 -21.45 10.10
N LEU A 385 -15.74 -21.64 10.47
CA LEU A 385 -15.14 -21.10 11.68
C LEU A 385 -13.66 -20.81 11.45
N VAL A 386 -13.22 -19.60 11.81
CA VAL A 386 -11.81 -19.20 11.84
C VAL A 386 -11.39 -19.09 13.30
N LYS A 387 -10.27 -19.73 13.66
CA LYS A 387 -9.68 -19.63 14.99
C LYS A 387 -8.30 -19.01 14.91
N PHE A 388 -7.99 -18.16 15.88
CA PHE A 388 -6.63 -17.71 16.13
C PHE A 388 -6.08 -18.41 17.37
N LEU A 389 -5.11 -19.30 17.17
CA LEU A 389 -4.55 -20.17 18.18
C LEU A 389 -3.17 -19.64 18.57
N THR A 390 -2.99 -19.40 19.86
CA THR A 390 -1.81 -18.71 20.40
C THR A 390 -1.00 -19.65 21.27
N PRO A 391 0.29 -19.88 21.00
CA PRO A 391 1.22 -20.49 21.96
C PRO A 391 1.29 -19.69 23.27
N SER A 392 2.00 -20.20 24.27
CA SER A 392 2.18 -19.59 25.60
C SER A 392 2.66 -18.13 25.60
N SER A 393 3.32 -17.66 24.53
CA SER A 393 3.63 -16.24 24.30
C SER A 393 2.41 -15.47 23.77
N GLY A 394 2.16 -14.31 24.38
CA GLY A 394 0.90 -13.60 24.22
C GLY A 394 0.71 -12.88 22.88
N LEU A 395 1.75 -12.61 22.08
CA LEU A 395 1.60 -11.74 20.91
C LEU A 395 1.79 -12.45 19.57
N GLN A 396 1.86 -13.78 19.58
CA GLN A 396 1.93 -14.58 18.36
C GLN A 396 0.86 -15.66 18.32
N GLY A 397 0.55 -16.13 17.13
CA GLY A 397 -0.34 -17.26 16.92
C GLY A 397 -0.43 -17.65 15.46
N TYR A 398 -1.26 -18.66 15.22
CA TYR A 398 -1.54 -19.17 13.89
C TYR A 398 -3.03 -19.14 13.62
N TRP A 399 -3.37 -18.90 12.36
CA TRP A 399 -4.73 -18.94 11.87
C TRP A 399 -5.11 -20.39 11.52
N ASP A 400 -6.31 -20.81 11.86
CA ASP A 400 -6.87 -22.13 11.50
C ASP A 400 -8.18 -21.87 10.74
N PRO A 401 -8.34 -22.33 9.47
CA PRO A 401 -7.49 -23.30 8.74
C PRO A 401 -6.44 -22.69 7.80
N TYR A 402 -6.17 -21.39 7.86
CA TYR A 402 -5.21 -20.74 6.95
C TYR A 402 -3.77 -21.00 7.39
N PRO A 403 -2.86 -21.50 6.53
CA PRO A 403 -1.46 -21.75 6.90
C PRO A 403 -0.70 -20.41 7.01
N ILE A 404 -1.04 -19.63 8.03
CA ILE A 404 -0.56 -18.26 8.24
C ILE A 404 -0.25 -18.09 9.73
N ASP A 405 1.04 -17.87 10.01
CA ASP A 405 1.54 -17.46 11.31
C ASP A 405 1.58 -15.95 11.37
N MET A 406 1.23 -15.38 12.52
CA MET A 406 1.18 -13.94 12.72
C MET A 406 1.68 -13.56 14.11
N GLU A 407 2.46 -12.50 14.18
CA GLU A 407 3.05 -11.97 15.40
C GLU A 407 2.94 -10.44 15.43
N PHE A 408 2.44 -9.90 16.53
CA PHE A 408 2.56 -8.48 16.85
C PHE A 408 3.83 -8.24 17.65
N LYS A 409 4.74 -7.42 17.11
CA LYS A 409 5.92 -6.93 17.83
C LYS A 409 5.70 -5.47 18.24
N PRO A 410 5.71 -5.17 19.55
CA PRO A 410 5.64 -3.81 20.04
C PRO A 410 6.72 -2.89 19.45
N PRO A 411 6.40 -1.61 19.17
CA PRO A 411 5.13 -0.95 19.45
C PRO A 411 4.12 -0.96 18.29
N CYS A 412 4.56 -1.22 17.06
CA CYS A 412 3.74 -1.01 15.87
C CYS A 412 4.10 -1.92 14.68
N MET A 413 4.60 -3.13 14.94
CA MET A 413 5.10 -4.04 13.91
C MET A 413 4.24 -5.31 13.86
N VAL A 414 3.95 -5.76 12.65
CA VAL A 414 3.23 -7.02 12.37
C VAL A 414 4.10 -7.87 11.46
N LEU A 415 4.42 -9.07 11.92
CA LEU A 415 5.11 -10.09 11.16
C LEU A 415 4.09 -11.15 10.77
N SER A 416 4.10 -11.56 9.51
CA SER A 416 3.31 -12.69 9.05
C SER A 416 4.15 -13.63 8.19
N THR A 417 3.93 -14.94 8.34
CA THR A 417 4.52 -15.96 7.48
C THR A 417 3.39 -16.78 6.89
N ILE A 418 3.25 -16.71 5.57
CA ILE A 418 2.19 -17.32 4.80
C ILE A 418 2.77 -18.50 4.03
N GLY A 419 2.21 -19.68 4.23
CA GLY A 419 2.48 -20.85 3.41
C GLY A 419 1.79 -20.72 2.04
N ILE A 420 2.57 -20.84 0.96
CA ILE A 420 2.12 -20.79 -0.42
C ILE A 420 2.50 -22.11 -1.10
N SER A 421 1.61 -22.68 -1.92
CA SER A 421 2.01 -23.80 -2.80
C SER A 421 2.00 -23.43 -4.27
N LYS A 422 1.14 -22.50 -4.67
CA LYS A 422 1.13 -21.79 -5.96
C LYS A 422 0.74 -20.33 -5.71
N PRO A 423 1.17 -19.37 -6.53
CA PRO A 423 0.73 -17.98 -6.39
C PRO A 423 -0.80 -17.88 -6.28
N GLY A 424 -1.30 -17.40 -5.14
CA GLY A 424 -2.73 -17.25 -4.86
C GLY A 424 -3.49 -18.51 -4.40
N LYS A 425 -2.82 -19.65 -4.19
CA LYS A 425 -3.44 -20.86 -3.59
C LYS A 425 -2.72 -21.26 -2.31
N LEU A 426 -3.50 -21.32 -1.22
CA LEU A 426 -3.08 -21.93 0.04
C LEU A 426 -3.17 -23.46 -0.09
N GLU A 427 -2.22 -24.17 0.50
CA GLU A 427 -2.23 -25.64 0.63
C GLU A 427 -1.66 -25.99 2.01
N GLY A 428 -2.19 -27.04 2.65
CA GLY A 428 -1.84 -27.41 4.02
C GLY A 428 -2.77 -26.81 5.07
N GLN A 429 -2.88 -27.47 6.22
CA GLN A 429 -3.61 -26.95 7.39
C GLN A 429 -2.71 -26.08 8.28
N ASN A 430 -1.40 -26.10 8.03
CA ASN A 430 -0.38 -25.45 8.85
C ASN A 430 0.75 -24.91 7.96
N THR A 431 1.39 -23.80 8.37
CA THR A 431 2.58 -23.25 7.70
C THR A 431 3.67 -24.30 7.52
N ARG A 432 3.88 -25.17 8.50
CA ARG A 432 4.93 -26.20 8.49
C ARG A 432 4.79 -27.26 7.39
N GLU A 433 3.60 -27.41 6.82
CA GLU A 433 3.31 -28.37 5.75
C GLU A 433 3.55 -27.77 4.35
N CYS A 434 3.79 -26.47 4.27
CA CYS A 434 4.00 -25.76 3.02
C CYS A 434 5.44 -25.89 2.53
N SER A 435 5.61 -26.00 1.21
CA SER A 435 6.93 -26.10 0.58
C SER A 435 7.56 -24.75 0.27
N THR A 436 6.75 -23.69 0.15
CA THR A 436 7.22 -22.33 -0.11
C THR A 436 6.49 -21.33 0.79
N HIS A 437 7.18 -20.26 1.16
CA HIS A 437 6.68 -19.30 2.12
C HIS A 437 6.93 -17.86 1.69
N LEU A 438 5.96 -17.02 2.03
CA LEU A 438 6.04 -15.58 1.96
C LEU A 438 6.10 -15.04 3.39
N HIS A 439 7.18 -14.35 3.72
CA HIS A 439 7.34 -13.64 4.97
C HIS A 439 7.16 -12.14 4.75
N GLN A 440 6.31 -11.51 5.54
CA GLN A 440 5.98 -10.10 5.44
C GLN A 440 6.21 -9.40 6.77
N LEU A 441 6.74 -8.20 6.69
CA LEU A 441 6.85 -7.27 7.80
C LEU A 441 6.11 -5.99 7.44
N HIS A 442 5.19 -5.58 8.29
CA HIS A 442 4.48 -4.32 8.23
C HIS A 442 4.81 -3.50 9.47
N VAL A 443 5.27 -2.26 9.28
CA VAL A 443 5.48 -1.28 10.35
C VAL A 443 4.50 -0.14 10.15
N CYS A 444 3.55 0.01 11.07
CA CYS A 444 2.55 1.09 11.03
C CYS A 444 3.00 2.23 11.95
N LEU A 445 3.91 3.08 11.45
CA LEU A 445 4.45 4.19 12.22
C LEU A 445 3.37 5.26 12.51
N PRO A 446 3.18 5.69 13.77
CA PRO A 446 2.32 6.83 14.10
C PRO A 446 2.91 8.13 13.55
N SER A 447 2.32 8.67 12.48
CA SER A 447 2.81 9.89 11.84
C SER A 447 2.14 11.14 12.39
N SER A 448 0.83 11.27 12.18
CA SER A 448 -0.01 12.29 12.78
C SER A 448 -1.41 11.71 12.98
N ARG A 449 -2.32 12.43 13.65
CA ARG A 449 -3.72 11.95 13.75
C ARG A 449 -4.30 11.61 12.38
N GLY A 450 -4.85 10.40 12.28
CA GLY A 450 -5.44 9.88 11.05
C GLY A 450 -4.44 9.71 9.91
N LYS A 451 -3.14 9.67 10.19
CA LYS A 451 -2.09 9.35 9.22
C LYS A 451 -1.08 8.38 9.78
N THR A 452 -0.65 7.45 8.95
CA THR A 452 0.38 6.47 9.30
C THR A 452 1.34 6.33 8.13
N ARG A 453 2.63 6.22 8.46
CA ARG A 453 3.65 5.81 7.51
C ARG A 453 3.81 4.30 7.62
N LEU A 454 3.54 3.59 6.53
CA LEU A 454 3.65 2.14 6.42
C LEU A 454 4.99 1.78 5.79
N LEU A 455 5.82 1.02 6.50
CA LEU A 455 6.96 0.31 5.90
C LEU A 455 6.55 -1.14 5.68
N TYR A 456 6.67 -1.62 4.45
CA TYR A 456 6.36 -2.97 4.06
C TYR A 456 7.60 -3.66 3.48
N ARG A 457 8.01 -4.78 4.08
CA ARG A 457 9.09 -5.63 3.58
C ARG A 457 8.53 -7.01 3.24
N MET A 458 8.82 -7.46 2.03
CA MET A 458 8.42 -8.76 1.51
C MET A 458 9.65 -9.64 1.32
N SER A 459 9.64 -10.85 1.89
CA SER A 459 10.71 -11.83 1.74
C SER A 459 10.16 -13.18 1.33
N LEU A 460 10.87 -13.90 0.47
CA LEU A 460 10.49 -15.22 -0.03
C LEU A 460 11.63 -16.21 0.21
N ASP A 461 11.30 -17.44 0.59
CA ASP A 461 12.26 -18.56 0.66
C ASP A 461 12.44 -19.27 -0.71
N PHE A 462 11.66 -18.85 -1.71
CA PHE A 462 11.66 -19.39 -3.06
C PHE A 462 11.92 -18.29 -4.11
N ALA A 463 12.15 -18.73 -5.35
CA ALA A 463 12.32 -17.87 -6.52
C ALA A 463 13.33 -16.70 -6.37
N PRO A 464 14.55 -16.93 -5.83
CA PRO A 464 15.53 -15.87 -5.55
C PRO A 464 15.97 -15.09 -6.80
N ILE A 465 15.74 -15.65 -8.00
CA ILE A 465 16.03 -15.00 -9.27
C ILE A 465 15.12 -13.79 -9.55
N LEU A 466 13.92 -13.73 -8.96
CA LEU A 466 12.96 -12.66 -9.21
C LEU A 466 13.48 -11.28 -8.81
N LYS A 467 14.34 -11.19 -7.78
CA LYS A 467 14.95 -9.92 -7.35
C LYS A 467 15.86 -9.29 -8.42
N HIS A 468 16.37 -10.11 -9.35
CA HIS A 468 17.26 -9.66 -10.42
C HIS A 468 16.52 -9.32 -11.72
N VAL A 469 15.21 -9.58 -11.77
CA VAL A 469 14.41 -9.25 -12.95
C VAL A 469 14.26 -7.72 -13.04
N PRO A 470 14.63 -7.09 -14.16
CA PRO A 470 14.47 -5.65 -14.34
C PRO A 470 13.04 -5.19 -14.09
N MET A 471 12.87 -4.06 -13.42
CA MET A 471 11.57 -3.45 -13.10
C MET A 471 10.64 -4.28 -12.21
N MET A 472 11.08 -5.42 -11.65
CA MET A 472 10.25 -6.24 -10.75
C MET A 472 9.79 -5.47 -9.50
N HIS A 473 10.61 -4.55 -9.00
CA HIS A 473 10.25 -3.68 -7.88
C HIS A 473 8.99 -2.84 -8.15
N LEU A 474 8.75 -2.42 -9.40
CA LEU A 474 7.53 -1.69 -9.79
C LEU A 474 6.29 -2.59 -9.72
N LEU A 475 6.43 -3.86 -10.13
CA LEU A 475 5.36 -4.85 -10.03
C LEU A 475 5.02 -5.17 -8.58
N TRP A 476 6.03 -5.36 -7.73
CA TRP A 476 5.82 -5.57 -6.30
C TRP A 476 5.12 -4.38 -5.65
N ARG A 477 5.56 -3.16 -5.97
CA ARG A 477 4.91 -1.94 -5.51
C ARG A 477 3.45 -1.87 -5.95
N HIS A 478 3.18 -2.11 -7.23
CA HIS A 478 1.82 -2.11 -7.76
C HIS A 478 0.92 -3.14 -7.06
N PHE A 479 1.42 -4.36 -6.83
CA PHE A 479 0.66 -5.40 -6.14
C PHE A 479 0.39 -5.03 -4.68
N ALA A 480 1.41 -4.54 -3.95
CA ALA A 480 1.26 -4.08 -2.57
C ALA A 480 0.26 -2.93 -2.46
N GLU A 481 0.35 -1.92 -3.33
CA GLU A 481 -0.60 -0.80 -3.40
C GLU A 481 -2.02 -1.30 -3.72
N LYS A 482 -2.17 -2.27 -4.62
CA LYS A 482 -3.49 -2.84 -4.95
C LYS A 482 -4.13 -3.53 -3.75
N VAL A 483 -3.39 -4.41 -3.07
CA VAL A 483 -3.87 -5.13 -1.86
C VAL A 483 -4.23 -4.12 -0.77
N LEU A 484 -3.32 -3.18 -0.49
CA LEU A 484 -3.53 -2.18 0.55
C LEU A 484 -4.74 -1.27 0.26
N ASN A 485 -5.00 -0.92 -1.00
CA ASN A 485 -6.18 -0.14 -1.36
C ASN A 485 -7.51 -0.91 -1.19
N GLU A 486 -7.47 -2.25 -1.18
CA GLU A 486 -8.64 -3.06 -0.83
C GLU A 486 -8.96 -2.95 0.66
N ASP A 487 -7.95 -2.90 1.53
CA ASP A 487 -8.13 -2.68 2.97
C ASP A 487 -8.47 -1.22 3.29
N LEU A 488 -7.72 -0.27 2.72
CA LEU A 488 -7.80 1.14 3.06
C LEU A 488 -9.21 1.70 2.90
N ARG A 489 -9.95 1.28 1.86
CA ARG A 489 -11.35 1.72 1.66
C ARG A 489 -12.26 1.36 2.84
N LEU A 490 -11.99 0.24 3.52
CA LEU A 490 -12.79 -0.26 4.63
C LEU A 490 -12.39 0.44 5.92
N VAL A 491 -11.08 0.53 6.17
CA VAL A 491 -10.54 1.14 7.38
C VAL A 491 -10.81 2.65 7.42
N LEU A 492 -10.82 3.33 6.27
CA LEU A 492 -11.25 4.73 6.18
C LEU A 492 -12.71 4.93 6.63
N GLY A 493 -13.60 4.01 6.26
CA GLY A 493 -14.99 4.05 6.71
C GLY A 493 -15.14 3.81 8.21
N GLN A 494 -14.30 2.94 8.80
CA GLN A 494 -14.24 2.76 10.25
C GLN A 494 -13.73 4.02 10.96
N GLN A 495 -12.65 4.62 10.44
CA GLN A 495 -12.09 5.87 10.95
C GLN A 495 -13.13 7.00 10.96
N ASP A 496 -13.86 7.20 9.87
CA ASP A 496 -14.91 8.22 9.76
C ASP A 496 -16.04 8.01 10.80
N ARG A 497 -16.45 6.76 11.06
CA ARG A 497 -17.42 6.46 12.13
C ARG A 497 -16.83 6.69 13.52
N MET A 498 -15.58 6.31 13.74
CA MET A 498 -14.88 6.49 15.01
C MET A 498 -14.70 7.98 15.35
N ILE A 499 -14.39 8.83 14.37
CA ILE A 499 -14.34 10.29 14.52
C ILE A 499 -15.71 10.85 14.92
N ARG A 500 -16.80 10.29 14.39
CA ARG A 500 -18.18 10.63 14.78
C ARG A 500 -18.63 10.02 16.13
N GLY A 501 -17.72 9.38 16.86
CA GLY A 501 -17.99 8.81 18.19
C GLY A 501 -18.56 7.40 18.20
N ALA A 502 -18.57 6.70 17.05
CA ALA A 502 -19.00 5.30 17.03
C ALA A 502 -17.98 4.39 17.72
N ASN A 503 -18.47 3.43 18.50
CA ASN A 503 -17.63 2.35 19.01
C ASN A 503 -17.54 1.21 17.98
N ILE A 504 -16.48 1.24 17.16
CA ILE A 504 -16.25 0.26 16.11
C ILE A 504 -15.78 -1.12 16.63
N TRP A 505 -15.48 -1.23 17.92
CA TRP A 505 -14.92 -2.42 18.58
C TRP A 505 -15.81 -3.00 19.68
N ASN A 506 -17.10 -2.67 19.66
CA ASN A 506 -18.04 -3.00 20.73
C ASN A 506 -18.32 -4.51 20.91
N LEU A 507 -18.09 -5.32 19.87
CA LEU A 507 -18.46 -6.74 19.82
C LEU A 507 -17.31 -7.61 19.29
N PRO A 508 -16.24 -7.82 20.09
CA PRO A 508 -15.17 -8.72 19.69
C PRO A 508 -15.65 -10.17 19.58
N VAL A 509 -15.11 -10.88 18.60
CA VAL A 509 -15.34 -12.31 18.36
C VAL A 509 -14.03 -13.10 18.41
N SER A 510 -14.09 -14.43 18.19
CA SER A 510 -12.96 -15.34 18.48
C SER A 510 -11.69 -15.05 17.67
N TYR A 511 -11.82 -14.54 16.45
CA TYR A 511 -10.69 -14.22 15.58
C TYR A 511 -10.07 -12.84 15.88
N ASP A 512 -10.74 -11.96 16.63
CA ASP A 512 -10.20 -10.64 17.02
C ASP A 512 -9.13 -10.72 18.14
N LYS A 513 -8.78 -11.94 18.57
CA LYS A 513 -7.95 -12.18 19.76
C LYS A 513 -6.62 -11.42 19.71
N LEU A 514 -5.94 -11.38 18.57
CA LEU A 514 -4.65 -10.71 18.46
C LEU A 514 -4.79 -9.18 18.53
N GLY A 515 -5.78 -8.61 17.83
CA GLY A 515 -6.11 -7.18 17.92
C GLY A 515 -6.48 -6.76 19.35
N ILE A 516 -7.26 -7.57 20.08
CA ILE A 516 -7.57 -7.33 21.50
C ILE A 516 -6.30 -7.30 22.35
N ARG A 517 -5.36 -8.24 22.12
CA ARG A 517 -4.10 -8.27 22.88
C ARG A 517 -3.21 -7.06 22.60
N TYR A 518 -3.13 -6.62 21.34
CA TYR A 518 -2.48 -5.36 20.99
C TYR A 518 -3.11 -4.18 21.74
N ARG A 519 -4.45 -4.08 21.78
CA ARG A 519 -5.14 -2.98 22.48
C ARG A 519 -4.88 -3.01 23.98
N LEU A 520 -4.95 -4.18 24.62
CA LEU A 520 -4.63 -4.32 26.05
C LEU A 520 -3.19 -3.93 26.35
N TRP A 521 -2.25 -4.30 25.47
CA TRP A 521 -0.86 -3.86 25.55
C TRP A 521 -0.74 -2.34 25.42
N ARG A 522 -1.40 -1.74 24.42
CA ARG A 522 -1.38 -0.29 24.20
C ARG A 522 -1.98 0.47 25.37
N GLU A 523 -3.12 0.05 25.89
CA GLU A 523 -3.72 0.68 27.06
C GLU A 523 -2.81 0.60 28.29
N ALA A 524 -2.09 -0.50 28.49
CA ALA A 524 -1.13 -0.63 29.58
C ALA A 524 0.05 0.34 29.43
N VAL A 525 0.56 0.52 28.20
CA VAL A 525 1.58 1.54 27.89
C VAL A 525 1.05 2.95 28.18
N GLU A 526 -0.16 3.26 27.73
CA GLU A 526 -0.79 4.57 27.94
C GLU A 526 -1.09 4.85 29.42
N ARG A 527 -1.35 3.82 30.24
CA ARG A 527 -1.46 3.96 31.71
C ARG A 527 -0.11 4.10 32.42
N GLY A 528 1.00 3.81 31.74
CA GLY A 528 2.33 3.77 32.37
C GLY A 528 2.54 2.56 33.27
N ASP A 529 1.90 1.43 32.96
CA ASP A 529 2.02 0.19 33.74
C ASP A 529 3.49 -0.29 33.72
N LYS A 530 4.07 -0.57 34.91
CA LYS A 530 5.48 -1.01 35.03
C LYS A 530 5.76 -2.35 34.36
N GLN A 531 4.75 -3.21 34.27
CA GLN A 531 4.83 -4.51 33.61
C GLN A 531 3.79 -4.53 32.50
N LEU A 532 4.26 -4.54 31.25
CA LEU A 532 3.37 -4.60 30.10
C LEU A 532 2.83 -6.03 29.92
N PRO A 533 1.55 -6.18 29.59
CA PRO A 533 0.97 -7.49 29.35
C PRO A 533 1.68 -8.14 28.16
N PHE A 534 1.84 -9.46 28.22
CA PHE A 534 2.46 -10.26 27.16
C PHE A 534 3.93 -9.94 26.88
N SER A 535 4.60 -9.16 27.75
CA SER A 535 6.05 -9.12 27.79
C SER A 535 6.55 -10.47 28.30
N ASN A 536 7.39 -11.15 27.52
CA ASN A 536 8.05 -12.37 27.98
C ASN A 536 8.96 -11.97 29.15
N GLN A 537 8.51 -12.23 30.38
CA GLN A 537 9.46 -12.45 31.47
C GLN A 537 10.07 -13.83 31.22
N GLU A 538 11.20 -13.88 30.52
CA GLU A 538 12.21 -14.89 30.79
C GLU A 538 12.77 -14.60 32.19
N HIS A 539 12.01 -14.99 33.21
CA HIS A 539 12.54 -15.30 34.53
C HIS A 539 12.27 -16.78 34.76
N GLU A 540 13.08 -17.63 34.13
CA GLU A 540 13.78 -18.78 34.71
C GLU A 540 14.62 -19.51 33.66
#